data_AF-A0A1H6GGA4-F1
#
_entry.id   AF-A0A1H6GGA4-F1
#
_cell.length_a   1.000
_cell.length_b   1.000
_cell.length_c   1.000
_cell.angle_alpha   90.00
_cell.angle_beta   90.00
_cell.angle_gamma   90.00
#
_symmetry.space_group_name_H-M   'P 1'
#
loop_
_entity.id
_entity.type
_entity.pdbx_description
1 polymer ?
#
loop_
_entity_poly.entity_id
_entity_poly.type
_entity_poly.pdbx_seq_one_letter_code
_entity_poly.pdbx_strand_id
1 'polypeptide(L)'
;MYRIDSMYEPMAEAVVKAHQAQTVERWVAAAAFWLGRQQVFGESNFWFAVAAKVTTLLPAVDRAAIEEQLSKQEDLLLDSVGDWPAISEGLQSVVNSWTPELKEIDLDAVRLEAVDRVDRGAEAFRMTFITPGFGQVMVYQQKLAEARAKVANPSVADAEIPHIVAEALATSKTKAEVAHDVVETFERWQLVSASIEGKRMAAKAAIAAAETAEAVKAASAVDWSYE
;
A
#
# COMPACT_ATOMS: atom_id res chain seq x y z
N MET A 1 -7.77 -20.03 -12.19
CA MET A 1 -8.06 -18.97 -11.19
C MET A 1 -7.20 -19.27 -9.98
N TYR A 2 -5.98 -18.73 -9.94
CA TYR A 2 -5.09 -18.92 -8.79
C TYR A 2 -5.45 -17.92 -7.71
N ARG A 3 -5.55 -18.40 -6.47
CA ARG A 3 -5.84 -17.59 -5.29
C ARG A 3 -4.82 -17.98 -4.24
N ILE A 4 -4.18 -16.99 -3.63
CA ILE A 4 -3.37 -17.16 -2.40
C ILE A 4 -4.16 -17.88 -1.28
N ASP A 5 -5.49 -17.94 -1.42
CA ASP A 5 -6.40 -18.72 -0.59
C ASP A 5 -6.12 -20.24 -0.59
N SER A 6 -5.36 -20.76 -1.55
CA SER A 6 -5.04 -22.18 -1.67
C SER A 6 -3.72 -22.52 -0.95
N MET A 7 -3.80 -22.70 0.37
CA MET A 7 -2.62 -22.95 1.22
C MET A 7 -2.05 -24.38 1.09
N TYR A 8 -2.74 -25.32 0.45
CA TYR A 8 -2.32 -26.71 0.43
C TYR A 8 -1.21 -26.99 -0.59
N GLU A 9 -1.13 -26.28 -1.71
CA GLU A 9 -0.02 -26.43 -2.67
C GLU A 9 1.36 -26.07 -2.07
N PRO A 10 1.57 -24.88 -1.46
CA PRO A 10 2.85 -24.57 -0.82
C PRO A 10 3.13 -25.47 0.39
N MET A 11 2.09 -25.91 1.11
CA MET A 11 2.26 -26.86 2.21
C MET A 11 2.75 -28.23 1.72
N ALA A 12 2.16 -28.75 0.64
CA ALA A 12 2.58 -30.00 0.02
C ALA A 12 4.00 -29.90 -0.55
N GLU A 13 4.35 -28.79 -1.20
CA GLU A 13 5.73 -28.52 -1.64
C GLU A 13 6.70 -28.55 -0.46
N ALA A 14 6.37 -27.87 0.65
CA ALA A 14 7.22 -27.84 1.83
C ALA A 14 7.42 -29.22 2.45
N VAL A 15 6.35 -30.02 2.59
CA VAL A 15 6.43 -31.38 3.13
C VAL A 15 7.22 -32.30 2.20
N VAL A 16 7.07 -32.19 0.88
CA VAL A 16 7.86 -32.98 -0.07
C VAL A 16 9.35 -32.64 0.00
N LYS A 17 9.70 -31.35 0.10
CA LYS A 17 11.11 -30.93 0.30
C LYS A 17 11.67 -31.42 1.63
N ALA A 18 10.91 -31.31 2.71
CA ALA A 18 11.28 -31.84 4.02
C ALA A 18 11.48 -33.36 3.98
N HIS A 19 10.60 -34.09 3.28
CA HIS A 19 10.74 -35.52 3.06
C HIS A 19 12.04 -35.87 2.33
N GLN A 20 12.34 -35.19 1.22
CA GLN A 20 13.58 -35.39 0.45
C GLN A 20 14.84 -35.09 1.29
N ALA A 21 14.77 -34.10 2.17
CA ALA A 21 15.83 -33.74 3.10
C ALA A 21 15.82 -34.58 4.39
N GLN A 22 14.86 -35.52 4.55
CA GLN A 22 14.63 -36.29 5.76
C GLN A 22 14.55 -35.44 7.03
N THR A 23 13.93 -34.26 6.92
CA THR A 23 13.76 -33.31 8.02
C THR A 23 12.81 -33.87 9.07
N VAL A 24 13.25 -33.87 10.32
CA VAL A 24 12.49 -34.36 11.48
C VAL A 24 12.11 -33.17 12.36
N GLU A 25 11.01 -32.51 12.02
CA GLU A 25 10.48 -31.38 12.78
C GLU A 25 8.98 -31.52 12.98
N ARG A 26 8.47 -30.97 14.10
CA ARG A 26 7.07 -31.12 14.51
C ARG A 26 6.10 -30.61 13.43
N TRP A 27 6.45 -29.53 12.72
CA TRP A 27 5.61 -28.98 11.67
C TRP A 27 5.47 -29.94 10.48
N VAL A 28 6.50 -30.73 10.16
CA VAL A 28 6.46 -31.70 9.05
C VAL A 28 5.45 -32.78 9.37
N ALA A 29 5.50 -33.34 10.59
CA ALA A 29 4.53 -34.34 11.06
C ALA A 29 3.10 -33.77 11.05
N ALA A 30 2.90 -32.59 11.62
CA ALA A 30 1.58 -31.96 11.69
C ALA A 30 1.00 -31.63 10.30
N ALA A 31 1.82 -31.07 9.40
CA ALA A 31 1.41 -30.76 8.03
C ALA A 31 1.09 -32.03 7.24
N ALA A 32 1.91 -33.08 7.36
CA ALA A 32 1.68 -34.36 6.68
C ALA A 32 0.39 -35.04 7.17
N PHE A 33 0.10 -35.05 8.48
CA PHE A 33 -1.20 -35.53 8.98
C PHE A 33 -2.36 -34.73 8.41
N TRP A 34 -2.25 -33.39 8.36
CA TRP A 34 -3.29 -32.54 7.79
C TRP A 34 -3.52 -32.81 6.30
N LEU A 35 -2.45 -32.91 5.50
CA LEU A 35 -2.53 -33.23 4.07
C LEU A 35 -3.18 -34.60 3.83
N GLY A 36 -2.84 -35.60 4.66
CA GLY A 36 -3.45 -36.93 4.63
C GLY A 36 -4.95 -36.89 4.90
N ARG A 37 -5.38 -36.16 5.94
CA ARG A 37 -6.79 -35.95 6.30
C ARG A 37 -7.59 -35.23 5.21
N GLN A 38 -6.99 -34.23 4.57
CA GLN A 38 -7.62 -33.48 3.48
C GLN A 38 -7.55 -34.21 2.13
N GLN A 39 -6.91 -35.38 2.07
CA GLN A 39 -6.74 -36.18 0.85
C GLN A 39 -6.11 -35.37 -0.29
N VAL A 40 -5.16 -34.50 0.05
CA VAL A 40 -4.56 -33.57 -0.90
C VAL A 40 -3.87 -34.36 -2.02
N PHE A 41 -4.21 -34.01 -3.26
CA PHE A 41 -3.78 -34.68 -4.49
C PHE A 41 -4.10 -36.18 -4.58
N GLY A 42 -4.98 -36.72 -3.72
CA GLY A 42 -5.29 -38.14 -3.67
C GLY A 42 -4.18 -39.01 -3.07
N GLU A 43 -3.18 -38.42 -2.43
CA GLU A 43 -1.96 -39.09 -1.97
C GLU A 43 -1.97 -39.36 -0.45
N SER A 44 -3.13 -39.65 0.15
CA SER A 44 -3.30 -39.83 1.60
C SER A 44 -2.32 -40.84 2.20
N ASN A 45 -2.06 -41.95 1.51
CA ASN A 45 -1.14 -42.98 1.99
C ASN A 45 0.29 -42.45 2.11
N PHE A 46 0.75 -41.68 1.12
CA PHE A 46 2.06 -41.04 1.18
C PHE A 46 2.13 -40.06 2.36
N TRP A 47 1.14 -39.16 2.48
CA TRP A 47 1.12 -38.15 3.55
C TRP A 47 1.13 -38.78 4.94
N PHE A 48 0.29 -39.78 5.18
CA PHE A 48 0.24 -40.47 6.46
C PHE A 48 1.52 -41.27 6.75
N ALA A 49 2.14 -41.89 5.74
CA ALA A 49 3.42 -42.56 5.91
C ALA A 49 4.54 -41.58 6.29
N VAL A 50 4.61 -40.40 5.65
CA VAL A 50 5.55 -39.33 6.04
C VAL A 50 5.27 -38.87 7.47
N ALA A 51 3.99 -38.62 7.80
CA ALA A 51 3.59 -38.15 9.12
C ALA A 51 4.02 -39.13 10.23
N ALA A 52 3.75 -40.42 10.04
CA ALA A 52 4.13 -41.48 10.98
C ALA A 52 5.66 -41.61 11.08
N LYS A 53 6.37 -41.59 9.95
CA LYS A 53 7.84 -41.64 9.92
C LYS A 53 8.47 -40.49 10.69
N VAL A 54 8.01 -39.27 10.47
CA VAL A 54 8.53 -38.10 11.19
C VAL A 54 8.19 -38.19 12.67
N THR A 55 6.94 -38.52 13.02
CA THR A 55 6.46 -38.59 14.41
C THR A 55 7.28 -39.56 15.26
N THR A 56 7.61 -40.74 14.73
CA THR A 56 8.43 -41.73 15.44
C THR A 56 9.87 -41.28 15.67
N LEU A 57 10.38 -40.37 14.84
CA LEU A 57 11.74 -39.82 14.94
C LEU A 57 11.81 -38.52 15.76
N LEU A 58 10.66 -37.92 16.10
CA LEU A 58 10.62 -36.67 16.89
C LEU A 58 11.17 -36.88 18.31
N PRO A 59 11.73 -35.82 18.93
CA PRO A 59 12.00 -35.81 20.36
C PRO A 59 10.74 -36.14 21.17
N ALA A 60 10.90 -36.81 22.31
CA ALA A 60 9.78 -37.36 23.10
C ALA A 60 8.67 -36.33 23.42
N VAL A 61 9.05 -35.08 23.70
CA VAL A 61 8.09 -34.00 23.99
C VAL A 61 7.25 -33.65 22.77
N ASP A 62 7.87 -33.49 21.60
CA ASP A 62 7.16 -33.15 20.37
C ASP A 62 6.37 -34.34 19.81
N ARG A 63 6.89 -35.56 19.97
CA ARG A 63 6.20 -36.80 19.64
C ARG A 63 4.89 -36.94 20.43
N ALA A 64 4.96 -36.81 21.76
CA ALA A 64 3.79 -36.91 22.62
C ALA A 64 2.72 -35.86 22.27
N ALA A 65 3.15 -34.63 21.94
CA ALA A 65 2.23 -33.57 21.53
C ALA A 65 1.51 -33.84 20.20
N ILE A 66 2.12 -34.62 19.28
CA ILE A 66 1.47 -35.07 18.05
C ILE A 66 0.54 -36.25 18.35
N GLU A 67 1.00 -37.26 19.09
CA GLU A 67 0.22 -38.45 19.46
C GLU A 67 -1.11 -38.10 20.15
N GLU A 68 -1.12 -37.09 21.03
CA GLU A 68 -2.34 -36.60 21.70
C GLU A 68 -3.42 -36.09 20.72
N GLN A 69 -3.04 -35.72 19.49
CA GLN A 69 -3.95 -35.20 18.46
C GLN A 69 -4.37 -36.24 17.42
N LEU A 70 -3.88 -37.47 17.53
CA LEU A 70 -4.18 -38.54 16.59
C LEU A 70 -5.50 -39.22 16.90
N SER A 71 -6.25 -39.57 15.86
CA SER A 71 -7.33 -40.54 15.98
C SER A 71 -6.78 -41.95 16.22
N LYS A 72 -7.60 -42.87 16.72
CA LYS A 72 -7.22 -44.28 16.90
C LYS A 72 -6.67 -44.94 15.64
N GLN A 73 -7.17 -44.55 14.46
CA GLN A 73 -6.69 -45.10 13.19
C GLN A 73 -5.32 -44.56 12.81
N GLU A 74 -5.05 -43.28 13.10
CA GLU A 74 -3.77 -42.64 12.81
C GLU A 74 -2.68 -43.10 13.78
N ASP A 75 -3.04 -43.36 15.03
CA ASP A 75 -2.12 -43.87 16.05
C ASP A 75 -1.56 -45.25 15.66
N LEU A 76 -2.41 -46.13 15.11
CA LEU A 76 -2.00 -47.45 14.58
C LEU A 76 -0.98 -47.36 13.43
N LEU A 77 -0.87 -46.22 12.74
CA LEU A 77 0.13 -46.04 11.69
C LEU A 77 1.55 -46.02 12.27
N LEU A 78 1.71 -45.56 13.53
CA LEU A 78 3.00 -45.47 14.21
C LEU A 78 3.61 -46.85 14.50
N ASP A 79 2.78 -47.89 14.60
CA ASP A 79 3.21 -49.27 14.84
C ASP A 79 3.75 -49.95 13.56
N SER A 80 3.53 -49.35 12.40
CA SER A 80 3.83 -49.92 11.08
C SER A 80 4.87 -49.12 10.28
N VAL A 81 5.65 -48.27 10.95
CA VAL A 81 6.60 -47.37 10.31
C VAL A 81 7.77 -48.14 9.70
N GLY A 82 7.84 -48.11 8.36
CA GLY A 82 8.96 -48.62 7.58
C GLY A 82 10.01 -47.55 7.24
N ASP A 83 10.67 -47.73 6.10
CA ASP A 83 11.53 -46.71 5.49
C ASP A 83 10.73 -45.48 5.05
N TRP A 84 11.44 -44.40 4.72
CA TRP A 84 10.82 -43.20 4.15
C TRP A 84 10.04 -43.55 2.86
N PRO A 85 8.77 -43.12 2.73
CA PRO A 85 7.92 -43.53 1.61
C PRO A 85 8.40 -42.96 0.28
N ALA A 86 8.25 -43.72 -0.81
CA ALA A 86 8.54 -43.21 -2.14
C ALA A 86 7.52 -42.12 -2.53
N ILE A 87 8.01 -41.02 -3.12
CA ILE A 87 7.16 -39.99 -3.72
C ILE A 87 6.69 -40.51 -5.07
N SER A 88 5.38 -40.45 -5.35
CA SER A 88 4.83 -40.82 -6.66
C SER A 88 5.28 -39.83 -7.75
N GLU A 89 5.43 -40.29 -8.99
CA GLU A 89 5.72 -39.39 -10.12
C GLU A 89 4.65 -38.30 -10.29
N GLY A 90 3.38 -38.65 -10.03
CA GLY A 90 2.26 -37.70 -10.08
C GLY A 90 2.40 -36.58 -9.06
N LEU A 91 2.67 -36.92 -7.79
CA LEU A 91 2.89 -35.93 -6.75
C LEU A 91 4.11 -35.06 -7.03
N GLN A 92 5.22 -35.68 -7.47
CA GLN A 92 6.44 -34.96 -7.82
C GLN A 92 6.20 -33.98 -8.97
N SER A 93 5.43 -34.37 -9.99
CA SER A 93 5.05 -33.50 -11.10
C SER A 93 4.19 -32.32 -10.64
N VAL A 94 3.19 -32.56 -9.78
CA VAL A 94 2.31 -31.50 -9.27
C VAL A 94 3.12 -30.47 -8.49
N VAL A 95 3.94 -30.92 -7.53
CA VAL A 95 4.79 -30.04 -6.72
C VAL A 95 5.78 -29.24 -7.59
N ASN A 96 6.42 -29.88 -8.57
CA ASN A 96 7.38 -29.20 -9.44
C ASN A 96 6.73 -28.23 -10.43
N SER A 97 5.47 -28.48 -10.80
CA SER A 97 4.71 -27.63 -11.73
C SER A 97 4.06 -26.42 -11.06
N TRP A 98 3.95 -26.44 -9.72
CA TRP A 98 3.34 -25.34 -8.99
C TRP A 98 4.25 -24.11 -9.06
N THR A 99 3.70 -23.00 -9.53
CA THR A 99 4.36 -21.70 -9.56
C THR A 99 3.28 -20.65 -9.31
N PRO A 100 3.47 -19.69 -8.40
CA PRO A 100 2.51 -18.62 -8.20
C PRO A 100 2.39 -17.78 -9.48
N GLU A 101 1.16 -17.55 -9.94
CA GLU A 101 0.89 -16.69 -11.10
C GLU A 101 1.32 -15.25 -10.79
N LEU A 102 2.11 -14.65 -11.68
CA LEU A 102 2.35 -13.21 -11.65
C LEU A 102 1.05 -12.52 -12.04
N LYS A 103 0.42 -11.83 -11.09
CA LYS A 103 -0.73 -10.98 -11.41
C LYS A 103 -0.27 -9.92 -12.41
N GLU A 104 -0.86 -9.93 -13.61
CA GLU A 104 -0.63 -8.89 -14.60
C GLU A 104 -0.96 -7.53 -13.99
N ILE A 105 -0.02 -6.59 -14.08
CA ILE A 105 -0.21 -5.25 -13.55
C ILE A 105 -1.13 -4.51 -14.50
N ASP A 106 -2.32 -4.16 -14.01
CA ASP A 106 -3.20 -3.22 -14.68
C ASP A 106 -2.57 -1.81 -14.62
N LEU A 107 -1.81 -1.48 -15.67
CA LEU A 107 -1.07 -0.23 -15.74
C LEU A 107 -2.02 0.99 -15.78
N ASP A 108 -3.24 0.83 -16.28
CA ASP A 108 -4.22 1.92 -16.33
C ASP A 108 -4.79 2.20 -14.94
N ALA A 109 -5.07 1.16 -14.15
CA ALA A 109 -5.42 1.32 -12.73
C ALA A 109 -4.30 2.01 -11.94
N VAL A 110 -3.04 1.62 -12.17
CA VAL A 110 -1.87 2.23 -11.51
C VAL A 110 -1.72 3.71 -11.90
N ARG A 111 -1.92 4.06 -13.19
CA ARG A 111 -1.89 5.45 -13.65
C ARG A 111 -3.00 6.29 -13.00
N LEU A 112 -4.22 5.75 -12.90
CA LEU A 112 -5.34 6.46 -12.29
C LEU A 112 -5.06 6.80 -10.82
N GLU A 113 -4.59 5.81 -10.05
CA GLU A 113 -4.21 6.01 -8.65
C GLU A 113 -3.07 7.05 -8.51
N ALA A 114 -2.06 6.98 -9.39
CA ALA A 114 -0.95 7.91 -9.40
C ALA A 114 -1.40 9.36 -9.69
N VAL A 115 -2.33 9.56 -10.62
CA VAL A 115 -2.91 10.87 -10.94
C VAL A 115 -3.66 11.44 -9.73
N ASP A 116 -4.50 10.62 -9.08
CA ASP A 116 -5.22 11.02 -7.86
C ASP A 116 -4.25 11.42 -6.73
N ARG A 117 -3.19 10.63 -6.53
CA ARG A 117 -2.14 10.94 -5.56
C ARG A 117 -1.47 12.30 -5.84
N VAL A 118 -1.16 12.59 -7.11
CA VAL A 118 -0.57 13.87 -7.52
C VAL A 118 -1.55 15.02 -7.24
N ASP A 119 -2.83 14.88 -7.56
CA ASP A 119 -3.84 15.91 -7.29
C ASP A 119 -4.03 16.16 -5.79
N ARG A 120 -4.11 15.10 -4.98
CA ARG A 120 -4.17 15.21 -3.51
C ARG A 120 -2.91 15.83 -2.93
N GLY A 121 -1.74 15.48 -3.45
CA GLY A 121 -0.46 16.06 -3.03
C GLY A 121 -0.39 17.56 -3.32
N ALA A 122 -0.79 17.96 -4.53
CA ALA A 122 -0.86 19.37 -4.91
C ALA A 122 -1.80 20.15 -3.97
N GLU A 123 -3.00 19.62 -3.73
CA GLU A 123 -3.97 20.27 -2.85
C GLU A 123 -3.50 20.36 -1.40
N ALA A 124 -3.01 19.25 -0.83
CA ALA A 124 -2.46 19.24 0.52
C ALA A 124 -1.33 20.28 0.69
N PHE A 125 -0.51 20.49 -0.34
CA PHE A 125 0.54 21.50 -0.28
C PHE A 125 -0.01 22.93 -0.42
N ARG A 126 -1.01 23.18 -1.30
CA ARG A 126 -1.73 24.48 -1.36
C ARG A 126 -2.28 24.87 0.02
N MET A 127 -2.84 23.90 0.73
CA MET A 127 -3.41 24.10 2.06
C MET A 127 -2.41 24.56 3.14
N THR A 128 -1.11 24.54 2.87
CA THR A 128 -0.11 25.13 3.77
C THR A 128 0.01 26.66 3.62
N PHE A 129 -0.51 27.22 2.53
CA PHE A 129 -0.48 28.67 2.22
C PHE A 129 -1.85 29.33 2.31
N ILE A 130 -2.94 28.57 2.14
CA ILE A 130 -4.30 29.11 2.10
C ILE A 130 -5.21 28.48 3.15
N THR A 131 -6.22 29.22 3.56
CA THR A 131 -7.32 28.70 4.40
C THR A 131 -8.45 28.19 3.51
N PRO A 132 -8.99 26.97 3.74
CA PRO A 132 -10.02 26.41 2.87
C PRO A 132 -11.38 27.04 3.18
N GLY A 133 -12.25 27.07 2.17
CA GLY A 133 -13.67 27.40 2.32
C GLY A 133 -14.15 28.50 1.39
N PHE A 134 -15.29 28.29 0.74
CA PHE A 134 -15.86 29.21 -0.23
C PHE A 134 -16.12 30.62 0.35
N GLY A 135 -16.57 30.70 1.61
CA GLY A 135 -16.76 31.97 2.30
C GLY A 135 -15.47 32.77 2.48
N GLN A 136 -14.37 32.09 2.83
CA GLN A 136 -13.05 32.72 2.98
C GLN A 136 -12.51 33.21 1.65
N VAL A 137 -12.67 32.44 0.57
CA VAL A 137 -12.23 32.82 -0.77
C VAL A 137 -12.90 34.12 -1.24
N MET A 138 -14.22 34.28 -1.02
CA MET A 138 -14.92 35.51 -1.38
C MET A 138 -14.38 36.73 -0.62
N VAL A 139 -14.11 36.58 0.68
CA VAL A 139 -13.51 37.65 1.49
C VAL A 139 -12.12 38.01 1.00
N TYR A 140 -11.26 37.03 0.70
CA TYR A 140 -9.91 37.30 0.19
C TYR A 140 -9.90 37.98 -1.17
N GLN A 141 -10.80 37.59 -2.09
CA GLN A 141 -10.93 38.23 -3.39
C GLN A 141 -11.37 39.69 -3.27
N GLN A 142 -12.39 39.95 -2.45
CA GLN A 142 -12.88 41.30 -2.20
C GLN A 142 -11.79 42.16 -1.54
N LYS A 143 -11.12 41.62 -0.51
CA LYS A 143 -10.02 42.30 0.19
C LYS A 143 -8.83 42.62 -0.72
N LEU A 144 -8.49 41.74 -1.66
CA LEU A 144 -7.47 42.01 -2.68
C LEU A 144 -7.87 43.14 -3.63
N ALA A 145 -9.14 43.20 -4.05
CA ALA A 145 -9.64 44.29 -4.89
C ALA A 145 -9.54 45.64 -4.17
N GLU A 146 -9.94 45.70 -2.89
CA GLU A 146 -9.83 46.88 -2.04
C GLU A 146 -8.38 47.30 -1.82
N ALA A 147 -7.49 46.34 -1.55
CA ALA A 147 -6.06 46.59 -1.41
C ALA A 147 -5.47 47.22 -2.67
N ARG A 148 -5.77 46.67 -3.85
CA ARG A 148 -5.34 47.22 -5.14
C ARG A 148 -5.89 48.63 -5.38
N ALA A 149 -7.15 48.88 -5.03
CA ALA A 149 -7.77 50.21 -5.13
C ALA A 149 -7.05 51.22 -4.22
N LYS A 150 -6.71 50.83 -2.98
CA LYS A 150 -5.97 51.69 -2.05
C LYS A 150 -4.54 51.99 -2.49
N VAL A 151 -3.84 50.99 -3.04
CA VAL A 151 -2.48 51.17 -3.59
C VAL A 151 -2.50 52.10 -4.81
N ALA A 152 -3.47 51.93 -5.71
CA ALA A 152 -3.60 52.76 -6.91
C ALA A 152 -4.09 54.19 -6.60
N ASN A 153 -4.96 54.35 -5.61
CA ASN A 153 -5.49 55.64 -5.16
C ASN A 153 -5.38 55.76 -3.63
N PRO A 154 -4.31 56.40 -3.12
CA PRO A 154 -4.13 56.61 -1.68
C PRO A 154 -5.26 57.41 -1.01
N SER A 155 -6.07 58.13 -1.77
CA SER A 155 -7.21 58.92 -1.28
C SER A 155 -8.57 58.25 -1.49
N VAL A 156 -8.62 56.95 -1.87
CA VAL A 156 -9.88 56.20 -1.97
C VAL A 156 -10.69 56.28 -0.66
N ALA A 157 -12.01 56.43 -0.79
CA ALA A 157 -12.91 56.59 0.34
C ALA A 157 -13.00 55.30 1.17
N ASP A 158 -13.09 55.44 2.49
CA ASP A 158 -13.12 54.29 3.41
C ASP A 158 -14.33 53.35 3.17
N ALA A 159 -15.46 53.89 2.70
CA ALA A 159 -16.64 53.11 2.35
C ALA A 159 -16.42 52.18 1.14
N GLU A 160 -15.41 52.45 0.30
CA GLU A 160 -15.04 51.62 -0.85
C GLU A 160 -14.00 50.54 -0.50
N ILE A 161 -13.39 50.62 0.69
CA ILE A 161 -12.37 49.68 1.18
C ILE A 161 -12.64 49.16 2.60
N PRO A 162 -13.87 48.71 2.92
CA PRO A 162 -14.29 48.40 4.30
C PRO A 162 -13.46 47.30 4.97
N HIS A 163 -12.96 46.30 4.24
CA HIS A 163 -12.14 45.22 4.82
C HIS A 163 -10.75 45.74 5.22
N ILE A 164 -10.14 46.58 4.37
CA ILE A 164 -8.85 47.20 4.66
C ILE A 164 -8.96 48.14 5.86
N VAL A 165 -10.05 48.92 5.94
CA VAL A 165 -10.33 49.80 7.09
C VAL A 165 -10.45 48.99 8.38
N ALA A 166 -11.26 47.93 8.36
CA ALA A 166 -11.49 47.09 9.53
C ALA A 166 -10.21 46.41 10.04
N GLU A 167 -9.39 45.87 9.14
CA GLU A 167 -8.14 45.22 9.52
C GLU A 167 -7.06 46.21 9.97
N ALA A 168 -6.94 47.37 9.32
CA ALA A 168 -6.03 48.44 9.75
C ALA A 168 -6.32 48.85 11.20
N LEU A 169 -7.60 49.02 11.54
CA LEU A 169 -8.04 49.29 12.91
C LEU A 169 -7.70 48.13 13.86
N ALA A 170 -8.00 46.89 13.47
CA ALA A 170 -7.77 45.71 14.31
C ALA A 170 -6.27 45.41 14.56
N THR A 171 -5.40 45.77 13.61
CA THR A 171 -3.95 45.47 13.65
C THR A 171 -3.09 46.68 14.03
N SER A 172 -3.71 47.84 14.30
CA SER A 172 -3.00 49.12 14.54
C SER A 172 -2.03 49.53 13.42
N LYS A 173 -2.29 49.09 12.20
CA LYS A 173 -1.53 49.48 11.00
C LYS A 173 -2.25 50.59 10.24
N THR A 174 -1.52 51.31 9.39
CA THR A 174 -2.16 52.20 8.43
C THR A 174 -2.86 51.39 7.33
N LYS A 175 -3.90 51.97 6.72
CA LYS A 175 -4.60 51.37 5.57
C LYS A 175 -3.68 51.12 4.39
N ALA A 176 -2.64 51.94 4.22
CA ALA A 176 -1.64 51.78 3.17
C ALA A 176 -0.76 50.55 3.44
N GLU A 177 -0.25 50.39 4.67
CA GLU A 177 0.54 49.20 5.07
C GLU A 177 -0.27 47.92 4.88
N VAL A 178 -1.53 47.88 5.35
CA VAL A 178 -2.39 46.71 5.17
C VAL A 178 -2.63 46.40 3.69
N ALA A 179 -2.90 47.42 2.87
CA ALA A 179 -3.11 47.22 1.44
C ALA A 179 -1.86 46.66 0.75
N HIS A 180 -0.67 47.16 1.09
CA HIS A 180 0.59 46.65 0.56
C HIS A 180 0.84 45.20 1.02
N ASP A 181 0.65 44.89 2.30
CA ASP A 181 0.82 43.54 2.85
C ASP A 181 -0.07 42.52 2.12
N VAL A 182 -1.33 42.88 1.84
CA VAL A 182 -2.29 42.03 1.12
C VAL A 182 -1.84 41.79 -0.32
N VAL A 183 -1.42 42.84 -1.03
CA VAL A 183 -0.96 42.72 -2.42
C VAL A 183 0.32 41.87 -2.49
N GLU A 184 1.30 42.13 -1.63
CA GLU A 184 2.56 41.39 -1.60
C GLU A 184 2.32 39.90 -1.26
N THR A 185 1.44 39.62 -0.29
CA THR A 185 1.07 38.24 0.06
C THR A 185 0.43 37.51 -1.13
N PHE A 186 -0.45 38.19 -1.87
CA PHE A 186 -1.08 37.60 -3.06
C PHE A 186 -0.07 37.35 -4.18
N GLU A 187 0.85 38.26 -4.43
CA GLU A 187 1.91 38.10 -5.43
C GLU A 187 2.82 36.93 -5.10
N ARG A 188 3.19 36.77 -3.82
CA ARG A 188 3.95 35.59 -3.36
C ARG A 188 3.18 34.29 -3.56
N TRP A 189 1.89 34.28 -3.24
CA TRP A 189 1.02 33.14 -3.48
C TRP A 189 0.90 32.79 -4.97
N GLN A 190 0.83 33.78 -5.87
CA GLN A 190 0.79 33.53 -7.33
C GLN A 190 2.00 32.72 -7.81
N LEU A 191 3.20 33.07 -7.34
CA LEU A 191 4.43 32.35 -7.68
C LEU A 191 4.40 30.90 -7.17
N VAL A 192 4.02 30.72 -5.90
CA VAL A 192 3.86 29.40 -5.29
C VAL A 192 2.83 28.55 -6.03
N SER A 193 1.64 29.10 -6.27
CA SER A 193 0.53 28.42 -6.95
C SER A 193 0.90 28.02 -8.37
N ALA A 194 1.62 28.87 -9.11
CA ALA A 194 2.09 28.55 -10.45
C ALA A 194 3.11 27.41 -10.44
N SER A 195 4.05 27.41 -9.47
CA SER A 195 5.02 26.32 -9.30
C SER A 195 4.34 24.98 -8.99
N ILE A 196 3.35 24.98 -8.08
CA ILE A 196 2.54 23.80 -7.75
C ILE A 196 1.85 23.26 -9.01
N GLU A 197 1.22 24.14 -9.80
CA GLU A 197 0.52 23.73 -11.01
C GLU A 197 1.47 23.17 -12.07
N GLY A 198 2.64 23.79 -12.26
CA GLY A 198 3.68 23.30 -13.14
C GLY A 198 4.14 21.89 -12.77
N LYS A 199 4.43 21.65 -11.48
CA LYS A 199 4.81 20.33 -10.97
C LYS A 199 3.70 19.29 -11.15
N ARG A 200 2.45 19.67 -10.85
CA ARG A 200 1.27 18.80 -11.00
C ARG A 200 1.09 18.36 -12.45
N MET A 201 1.15 19.30 -13.40
CA MET A 201 1.00 19.00 -14.82
C MET A 201 2.17 18.21 -15.39
N ALA A 202 3.41 18.53 -14.98
CA ALA A 202 4.59 17.76 -15.38
C ALA A 202 4.53 16.31 -14.89
N ALA A 203 4.11 16.08 -13.65
CA ALA A 203 3.95 14.74 -13.10
C ALA A 203 2.88 13.93 -13.84
N LYS A 204 1.73 14.54 -14.16
CA LYS A 204 0.68 13.87 -14.95
C LYS A 204 1.14 13.53 -16.36
N ALA A 205 1.89 14.41 -17.02
CA ALA A 205 2.48 14.13 -18.32
C ALA A 205 3.48 12.96 -18.25
N ALA A 206 4.32 12.92 -17.21
CA ALA A 206 5.26 11.82 -17.00
C ALA A 206 4.56 10.48 -16.68
N ILE A 207 3.48 10.49 -15.90
CA ILE A 207 2.64 9.31 -15.64
C ILE A 207 2.01 8.78 -16.94
N ALA A 208 1.51 9.66 -17.79
CA ALA A 208 0.90 9.27 -19.07
C ALA A 208 1.93 8.64 -20.03
N ALA A 209 3.18 9.11 -20.00
CA ALA A 209 4.26 8.58 -20.83
C ALA A 209 4.94 7.32 -20.26
N ALA A 210 4.68 6.96 -19.01
CA ALA A 210 5.34 5.83 -18.35
C ALA A 210 4.81 4.48 -18.89
N GLU A 211 5.74 3.59 -19.24
CA GLU A 211 5.44 2.26 -19.80
C GLU A 211 5.45 1.13 -18.75
N THR A 212 5.86 1.43 -17.51
CA THR A 212 5.93 0.45 -16.41
C THR A 212 5.34 0.99 -15.12
N ALA A 213 4.93 0.10 -14.22
CA ALA A 213 4.38 0.48 -12.91
C ALA A 213 5.42 1.22 -12.05
N GLU A 214 6.68 0.83 -12.14
CA GLU A 214 7.80 1.48 -11.46
C GLU A 214 8.00 2.92 -11.97
N ALA A 215 7.91 3.12 -13.29
CA ALA A 215 8.02 4.44 -13.89
C ALA A 215 6.83 5.34 -13.50
N VAL A 216 5.60 4.81 -13.46
CA VAL A 216 4.42 5.54 -12.98
C VAL A 216 4.61 5.95 -11.51
N LYS A 217 5.08 5.02 -10.67
CA LYS A 217 5.34 5.29 -9.24
C LYS A 217 6.38 6.39 -9.08
N ALA A 218 7.48 6.33 -9.82
CA ALA A 218 8.53 7.35 -9.79
C ALA A 218 7.99 8.73 -10.24
N ALA A 219 7.23 8.77 -11.35
CA ALA A 219 6.64 10.01 -11.86
C ALA A 219 5.63 10.66 -10.88
N SER A 220 4.95 9.85 -10.06
CA SER A 220 4.01 10.34 -9.04
C SER A 220 4.68 10.87 -7.75
N ALA A 221 5.98 10.65 -7.58
CA ALA A 221 6.74 11.08 -6.41
C ALA A 221 7.20 12.54 -6.57
N VAL A 222 6.25 13.47 -6.48
CA VAL A 222 6.51 14.90 -6.63
C VAL A 222 7.08 15.49 -5.35
N ASP A 223 8.22 16.17 -5.45
CA ASP A 223 8.69 17.09 -4.41
C ASP A 223 7.95 18.43 -4.52
N TRP A 224 7.10 18.71 -3.55
CA TRP A 224 6.29 19.92 -3.52
C TRP A 224 7.02 21.13 -2.95
N SER A 225 8.21 20.98 -2.37
CA SER A 225 8.98 22.07 -1.76
C SER A 225 9.09 23.29 -2.68
N TYR A 226 9.02 24.49 -2.09
CA TYR A 226 9.10 25.76 -2.81
C TYR A 226 10.24 26.57 -2.17
N GLU A 227 11.25 26.94 -2.98
CA GLU A 227 12.36 27.81 -2.58
C GLU A 227 12.00 29.29 -2.67
#